data_AF-A0A258BH62-F1
#
_entry.id   AF-A0A258BH62-F1
#
_cell.length_a   1.000
_cell.length_b   1.000
_cell.length_c   1.000
_cell.angle_alpha   90.00
_cell.angle_beta   90.00
_cell.angle_gamma   90.00
#
_symmetry.space_group_name_H-M   'P 1'
#
loop_
_entity.id
_entity.type
_entity.pdbx_description
1 polymer ?
#
loop_
_entity_poly.entity_id
_entity_poly.type
_entity_poly.pdbx_seq_one_letter_code
_entity_poly.pdbx_strand_id
1 'polypeptide(L)'
;MNTYSALQTEIEAEIAAASDLSALDAVRVSALGKTGRISGLLKTLGSLPPEERKTTGAAINAVRDAVQSALDARKEVLEAEHLTKRLQSERVDLSLPSAPRPKGGVHPT
;
A
#
# COMPACT_ATOMS: atom_id res chain seq x y z
N MET A 1 18.73 -19.77 -13.19
CA MET A 1 18.74 -18.37 -12.72
C MET A 1 17.40 -17.77 -13.08
N ASN A 2 16.47 -17.78 -12.13
CA ASN A 2 15.04 -17.60 -12.39
C ASN A 2 14.75 -16.11 -12.65
N THR A 3 14.47 -15.77 -13.90
CA THR A 3 14.07 -14.42 -14.35
C THR A 3 12.95 -13.81 -13.49
N TYR A 4 12.10 -14.65 -12.90
CA TYR A 4 11.02 -14.25 -11.99
C TYR A 4 11.50 -13.61 -10.68
N SER A 5 12.62 -14.06 -10.10
CA SER A 5 13.09 -13.46 -8.83
C SER A 5 13.68 -12.08 -9.08
N ALA A 6 14.35 -11.86 -10.23
CA ALA A 6 14.87 -10.54 -10.59
C ALA A 6 13.73 -9.53 -10.79
N LEU A 7 12.65 -9.93 -11.47
CA LEU A 7 11.44 -9.12 -11.60
C LEU A 7 10.81 -8.79 -10.25
N GLN A 8 10.75 -9.77 -9.34
CA GLN A 8 10.22 -9.56 -8.00
C GLN A 8 11.05 -8.50 -7.25
N THR A 9 12.38 -8.63 -7.22
CA THR A 9 13.26 -7.69 -6.51
C THR A 9 13.19 -6.27 -7.11
N GLU A 10 13.08 -6.17 -8.43
CA GLU A 10 12.93 -4.87 -9.11
C GLU A 10 11.60 -4.19 -8.73
N ILE A 11 10.50 -4.94 -8.70
CA ILE A 11 9.20 -4.42 -8.26
C ILE A 11 9.23 -4.07 -6.77
N GLU A 12 9.85 -4.89 -5.91
CA GLU A 12 10.02 -4.58 -4.48
C GLU A 12 10.83 -3.29 -4.27
N ALA A 13 11.86 -3.05 -5.07
CA ALA A 13 12.62 -1.81 -5.04
C ALA A 13 11.78 -0.60 -5.48
N GLU A 14 10.95 -0.74 -6.51
CA GLU A 14 10.00 0.30 -6.94
C GLU A 14 8.94 0.59 -5.85
N ILE A 15 8.44 -0.45 -5.17
CA ILE A 15 7.51 -0.33 -4.03
C ILE A 15 8.18 0.41 -2.86
N ALA A 16 9.43 0.08 -2.56
CA ALA A 16 10.19 0.75 -1.51
C ALA A 16 10.48 2.22 -1.84
N ALA A 17 10.75 2.51 -3.12
CA ALA A 17 10.98 3.87 -3.62
C ALA A 17 9.70 4.72 -3.68
N ALA A 18 8.52 4.10 -3.68
CA ALA A 18 7.26 4.83 -3.64
C ALA A 18 7.09 5.58 -2.31
N SER A 19 7.08 6.92 -2.39
CA SER A 19 6.88 7.84 -1.26
C SER A 19 5.41 8.12 -0.97
N ASP A 20 4.53 7.89 -1.94
CA ASP A 20 3.13 8.31 -1.90
C ASP A 20 2.20 7.23 -2.43
N LEU A 21 0.94 7.25 -1.98
CA LEU A 21 -0.11 6.33 -2.43
C LEU A 21 -0.28 6.32 -3.96
N SER A 22 -0.15 7.48 -4.61
CA SER A 22 -0.23 7.57 -6.07
C SER A 22 0.95 6.91 -6.79
N ALA A 23 2.16 6.99 -6.21
CA ALA A 23 3.33 6.32 -6.77
C ALA A 23 3.22 4.80 -6.60
N LEU A 24 2.73 4.36 -5.43
CA LEU A 24 2.46 2.96 -5.14
C LEU A 24 1.42 2.36 -6.12
N ASP A 25 0.34 3.11 -6.40
CA ASP A 25 -0.66 2.71 -7.39
C ASP A 25 -0.10 2.65 -8.82
N ALA A 26 0.81 3.57 -9.19
CA ALA A 26 1.48 3.51 -10.49
C ALA A 26 2.33 2.23 -10.63
N VAL A 27 3.09 1.86 -9.58
CA VAL A 27 3.88 0.62 -9.54
C VAL A 27 2.94 -0.60 -9.64
N ARG A 28 1.84 -0.61 -8.87
CA ARG A 28 0.81 -1.64 -8.93
C ARG A 28 0.26 -1.82 -10.35
N VAL A 29 -0.09 -0.73 -11.04
CA VAL A 29 -0.61 -0.79 -12.41
C VAL A 29 0.47 -1.28 -13.38
N SER A 30 1.73 -0.86 -13.23
CA SER A 30 2.84 -1.31 -14.08
C SER A 30 3.16 -2.81 -13.90
N ALA A 31 2.99 -3.34 -12.69
CA ALA A 31 3.30 -4.72 -12.36
C ALA A 31 2.11 -5.66 -12.65
N LEU A 32 0.93 -5.32 -12.13
CA LEU A 32 -0.27 -6.16 -12.08
C LEU A 32 -1.39 -5.72 -13.03
N GLY A 33 -1.28 -4.56 -13.68
CA GLY A 33 -2.32 -4.03 -14.56
C GLY A 33 -2.59 -4.87 -15.81
N LYS A 34 -3.52 -4.39 -16.66
CA LYS A 34 -3.98 -5.08 -17.88
C LYS A 34 -2.87 -5.36 -18.91
N THR A 35 -1.82 -4.54 -18.89
CA THR A 35 -0.58 -4.67 -19.67
C THR A 35 0.65 -4.78 -18.77
N GLY A 36 0.46 -5.11 -17.49
CA GLY A 36 1.54 -5.17 -16.52
C GLY A 36 2.51 -6.31 -16.79
N ARG A 37 3.75 -6.17 -16.31
CA ARG A 37 4.84 -7.15 -16.50
C ARG A 37 4.40 -8.58 -16.14
N ILE A 38 3.67 -8.76 -15.04
CA ILE A 38 3.20 -10.06 -14.54
C ILE A 38 1.99 -10.56 -15.36
N SER A 39 1.04 -9.68 -15.67
CA SER A 39 -0.13 -10.00 -16.50
C SER A 39 0.25 -10.37 -17.95
N GLY A 40 1.34 -9.80 -18.47
CA GLY A 40 1.92 -10.17 -19.77
C GLY A 40 2.43 -11.62 -19.77
N LEU A 41 3.15 -12.01 -18.72
CA LEU A 41 3.63 -13.40 -18.54
C LEU A 41 2.46 -14.40 -18.40
N LEU A 42 1.39 -14.01 -17.72
CA LEU A 42 0.15 -14.81 -17.64
C LEU A 42 -0.55 -14.99 -18.99
N LYS A 43 -0.46 -14.02 -19.91
CA LYS A 43 -0.99 -14.18 -21.28
C LYS A 43 -0.16 -15.15 -22.11
N THR A 44 1.17 -15.13 -21.97
CA THR A 44 2.06 -16.05 -22.69
C THR A 44 1.87 -17.51 -22.27
N LEU A 45 1.44 -17.74 -21.02
CA LEU A 45 1.06 -19.06 -20.50
C LEU A 45 -0.07 -19.74 -21.30
N GLY A 46 -0.96 -18.97 -21.93
CA GLY A 46 -2.06 -19.53 -22.73
C GLY A 46 -1.60 -20.34 -23.93
N SER A 47 -0.38 -20.10 -24.44
CA SER A 47 0.21 -20.84 -25.57
C SER A 47 0.96 -22.11 -25.16
N LEU A 48 1.17 -22.36 -23.86
CA LEU A 48 1.95 -23.51 -23.38
C LEU A 48 1.10 -24.77 -23.17
N PRO A 49 1.67 -25.97 -23.29
CA PRO A 49 0.97 -27.23 -23.00
C PRO A 49 0.54 -27.33 -21.53
N PRO A 50 -0.52 -28.10 -21.21
CA PRO A 50 -1.17 -28.09 -19.89
C PRO A 50 -0.24 -28.39 -18.70
N GLU A 51 0.73 -29.29 -18.89
CA GLU A 51 1.68 -29.70 -17.86
C GLU A 51 2.63 -28.55 -17.48
N GLU A 52 3.26 -27.90 -18.47
CA GLU A 52 4.13 -26.74 -18.25
C GLU A 52 3.35 -25.50 -17.80
N ARG A 53 2.10 -25.38 -18.23
CA ARG A 53 1.20 -24.30 -17.83
C ARG A 53 0.90 -24.34 -16.33
N LYS A 54 0.83 -25.53 -15.73
CA LYS A 54 0.51 -25.71 -14.31
C LYS A 54 1.68 -25.30 -13.41
N THR A 55 2.89 -25.76 -13.73
CA THR A 55 4.11 -25.42 -12.97
C THR A 55 4.48 -23.95 -13.12
N THR A 56 4.48 -23.45 -14.35
CA THR A 56 4.85 -22.07 -14.67
C THR A 56 3.76 -21.09 -14.21
N GLY A 57 2.48 -21.46 -14.30
CA GLY A 57 1.35 -20.70 -13.77
C GLY A 57 1.39 -20.59 -12.25
N ALA A 58 1.73 -21.66 -11.54
CA ALA A 58 1.90 -21.62 -10.09
C ALA A 58 3.05 -20.69 -9.68
N ALA A 59 4.20 -20.75 -10.37
CA ALA A 59 5.33 -19.87 -10.10
C ALA A 59 4.98 -18.39 -10.32
N ILE A 60 4.29 -18.06 -11.42
CA ILE A 60 3.88 -16.67 -11.72
C ILE A 60 2.83 -16.17 -10.72
N ASN A 61 1.86 -17.01 -10.35
CA ASN A 61 0.88 -16.63 -9.33
C ASN A 61 1.54 -16.43 -7.95
N ALA A 62 2.53 -17.25 -7.57
CA ALA A 62 3.27 -17.06 -6.33
C ALA A 62 3.99 -15.70 -6.29
N VAL A 63 4.65 -15.31 -7.39
CA VAL A 63 5.30 -13.98 -7.49
C VAL A 63 4.27 -12.86 -7.48
N ARG A 64 3.14 -13.04 -8.17
CA ARG A 64 2.04 -12.07 -8.16
C ARG A 64 1.52 -11.83 -6.75
N ASP A 65 1.31 -12.89 -5.99
CA ASP A 65 0.76 -12.82 -4.65
C ASP A 65 1.79 -12.23 -3.66
N ALA A 66 3.08 -12.54 -3.82
CA ALA A 66 4.16 -11.91 -3.06
C ALA A 66 4.25 -10.39 -3.31
N VAL A 67 4.20 -9.97 -4.58
CA VAL A 67 4.18 -8.55 -4.96
C VAL A 67 2.94 -7.84 -4.43
N GLN A 68 1.77 -8.48 -4.51
CA GLN A 68 0.52 -7.92 -3.96
C GLN A 68 0.63 -7.73 -2.44
N SER A 69 1.17 -8.72 -1.72
CA SER A 69 1.39 -8.60 -0.27
C SER A 69 2.39 -7.48 0.08
N ALA A 70 3.44 -7.29 -0.71
CA ALA A 70 4.41 -6.21 -0.51
C ALA A 70 3.77 -4.83 -0.76
N LEU A 71 2.92 -4.70 -1.79
CA LEU A 71 2.15 -3.49 -2.07
C LEU A 71 1.21 -3.15 -0.92
N ASP A 72 0.45 -4.14 -0.43
CA ASP A 72 -0.52 -3.93 0.65
C ASP A 72 0.18 -3.54 1.96
N ALA A 73 1.30 -4.19 2.30
CA ALA A 73 2.11 -3.82 3.47
C ALA A 73 2.66 -2.38 3.36
N ARG A 74 3.16 -1.98 2.19
CA ARG A 74 3.67 -0.61 1.98
C ARG A 74 2.55 0.42 2.06
N LYS A 75 1.36 0.09 1.57
CA LYS A 75 0.17 0.93 1.65
C LYS A 75 -0.23 1.19 3.09
N GLU A 76 -0.31 0.15 3.91
CA GLU A 76 -0.64 0.28 5.34
C GLU A 76 0.35 1.18 6.09
N VAL A 77 1.65 1.06 5.79
CA VAL A 77 2.68 1.93 6.38
C VAL A 77 2.44 3.39 6.03
N LEU A 78 2.19 3.71 4.75
CA LEU A 78 1.94 5.09 4.31
C LEU A 78 0.65 5.66 4.92
N GLU A 79 -0.41 4.85 5.02
CA GLU A 79 -1.66 5.26 5.67
C GLU A 79 -1.46 5.53 7.16
N ALA A 80 -0.71 4.67 7.86
CA ALA A 80 -0.38 4.84 9.27
C ALA A 80 0.49 6.09 9.53
N GLU A 81 1.47 6.36 8.66
CA GLU A 81 2.28 7.58 8.72
C GLU A 81 1.42 8.83 8.51
N HIS A 82 0.52 8.81 7.52
CA HIS A 82 -0.39 9.91 7.25
C HIS A 82 -1.35 10.17 8.42
N LEU A 83 -1.92 9.11 9.00
CA LEU A 83 -2.77 9.21 10.19
C LEU A 83 -2.00 9.78 11.39
N THR A 84 -0.77 9.30 11.62
CA THR A 84 0.08 9.78 12.72
C THR A 84 0.40 11.26 12.58
N LYS A 85 0.76 11.72 11.36
CA LYS A 85 0.98 13.15 11.07
C LYS A 85 -0.27 13.98 11.35
N ARG A 86 -1.45 13.50 10.96
CA ARG A 86 -2.73 14.17 11.27
C ARG A 86 -2.98 14.27 12.77
N LEU A 87 -2.82 13.16 13.51
CA LEU A 87 -3.00 13.14 14.97
C LEU A 87 -2.02 14.08 15.70
N GLN A 88 -0.78 14.19 15.22
CA GLN A 88 0.19 15.15 15.76
C GLN A 88 -0.23 16.60 15.50
N SER A 89 -0.77 16.91 14.32
CA SER A 89 -1.25 18.26 14.00
C SER A 89 -2.51 18.66 14.76
N GLU A 90 -3.37 17.69 15.10
CA GLU A 90 -4.63 17.87 15.81
C GLU A 90 -4.47 17.72 17.35
N ARG A 91 -3.23 17.64 17.85
CA ARG A 91 -2.96 17.44 19.28
C ARG A 91 -3.30 18.70 20.08
N VAL A 92 -4.50 18.73 20.63
CA VAL A 92 -4.99 19.77 21.55
C VAL A 92 -4.49 19.49 22.97
N ASP A 93 -3.93 20.52 23.63
CA ASP A 93 -3.58 20.45 25.04
C ASP A 93 -4.84 20.50 25.92
N LEU A 94 -5.18 19.36 26.50
CA LEU A 94 -6.35 19.20 27.38
C LEU A 94 -6.17 19.83 28.77
N SER A 95 -4.98 20.33 29.11
CA SER A 95 -4.73 21.03 30.39
C SER A 95 -5.07 22.52 30.35
N LEU A 96 -5.33 23.07 29.15
CA LEU A 96 -5.70 24.47 29.00
C LEU A 96 -7.04 24.76 29.69
N PRO A 97 -7.14 25.87 30.46
CA PRO A 97 -8.39 26.25 31.09
C PRO A 97 -9.46 26.49 30.02
N SER A 98 -10.67 26.03 30.29
CA SER A 98 -11.81 26.25 29.39
C SER A 98 -12.12 27.75 29.28
N ALA A 99 -12.73 28.14 28.16
CA ALA A 99 -13.14 29.52 27.95
C ALA A 99 -14.01 30.00 29.13
N PRO A 100 -13.70 31.16 29.74
CA PRO A 100 -14.40 31.62 30.93
C PRO A 100 -15.88 31.80 30.62
N ARG A 101 -16.74 31.15 31.41
CA ARG A 101 -18.19 31.40 31.38
C ARG A 101 -18.53 32.52 32.37
N PRO A 102 -19.47 33.41 32.02
CA PRO A 102 -19.97 34.38 32.98
C PRO A 102 -20.59 33.64 34.18
N LYS A 103 -20.10 33.94 35.38
CA LYS A 103 -20.70 33.44 36.63
C LYS A 103 -21.91 34.30 36.96
N GLY A 104 -23.07 33.67 37.15
CA GLY A 104 -24.26 34.35 37.67
C GLY A 104 -24.06 34.77 39.14
N GLY A 105 -24.67 35.88 39.54
CA GLY A 105 -24.72 36.32 40.93
C GLY A 105 -26.00 35.83 41.61
N VAL A 106 -25.90 35.47 42.89
CA VAL A 106 -27.07 35.18 43.73
C VAL A 106 -27.67 36.52 44.15
N HIS A 107 -28.99 36.69 43.99
CA HIS A 107 -29.68 37.88 44.47
C HIS A 107 -29.71 37.87 46.01
N PRO A 108 -29.26 38.93 46.70
CA PRO A 108 -29.47 39.06 48.13
C PRO A 108 -30.96 39.35 48.39
N THR A 109 -31.63 38.46 49.12
CA THR A 109 -33.03 38.61 49.57
C THR A 109 -33.18 39.80 50.51
#